data_AF-A0AAE4SC25-F1
#
_entry.id   AF-A0AAE4SC25-F1
#
_cell.length_a   1.000
_cell.length_b   1.000
_cell.length_c   1.000
_cell.angle_alpha   90.00
_cell.angle_beta   90.00
_cell.angle_gamma   90.00
#
_symmetry.space_group_name_H-M   'P 1'
#
loop_
_entity.id
_entity.type
_entity.pdbx_description
1 polymer ?
#
loop_
_entity_poly.entity_id
_entity_poly.type
_entity_poly.pdbx_seq_one_letter_code
_entity_poly.pdbx_strand_id
1 'polypeptide(L)'
;MTKNGEYMEAFFGVELYKKFEDVLGDLENIEVDLKDISKEVGRLGGKIDDQDRLETAREMRAATYESAQQVRDVRSFLDFYFTQSQELSQVILERDAYMLLYQIFKWDMNDVRDLRGWIRDFNHVCKTIGYRPEDLLNMNRLTVNPVPEDVVRYPVYAVDKHDYCLCGKNYDDIMHISEIREEMQDKS
;
A
#
# COMPACT_ATOMS: atom_id res chain seq x y z
N MET A 1 -5.36 18.85 23.60
CA MET A 1 -4.56 19.19 22.40
C MET A 1 -4.14 17.89 21.71
N THR A 2 -5.10 17.16 21.14
CA THR A 2 -4.91 15.77 20.66
C THR A 2 -5.38 15.54 19.22
N LYS A 3 -6.11 16.50 18.61
CA LYS A 3 -6.68 16.30 17.27
C LYS A 3 -5.64 16.32 16.14
N ASN A 4 -4.60 17.15 16.20
CA ASN A 4 -3.66 17.27 15.08
C ASN A 4 -2.73 16.05 14.93
N GLY A 5 -2.46 15.30 16.00
CA GLY A 5 -1.61 14.09 15.95
C GLY A 5 -2.30 12.94 15.24
N GLU A 6 -3.56 12.68 15.58
CA GLU A 6 -4.36 11.58 15.00
C GLU A 6 -4.68 11.80 13.51
N TYR A 7 -4.99 13.04 13.10
CA TYR A 7 -5.20 13.35 11.67
C TYR A 7 -3.91 13.27 10.87
N MET A 8 -2.78 13.67 11.45
CA MET A 8 -1.48 13.45 10.84
C MET A 8 -1.25 11.94 10.74
N GLU A 9 -1.32 11.14 11.80
CA GLU A 9 -1.12 9.69 11.73
C GLU A 9 -2.06 8.97 10.74
N ALA A 10 -3.34 9.36 10.67
CA ALA A 10 -4.29 8.83 9.69
C ALA A 10 -3.94 9.25 8.24
N PHE A 11 -3.40 10.46 8.06
CA PHE A 11 -2.80 10.89 6.80
C PHE A 11 -1.53 10.06 6.54
N PHE A 12 -0.71 9.80 7.55
CA PHE A 12 0.59 9.13 7.44
C PHE A 12 0.53 7.58 7.37
N GLY A 13 -0.64 6.95 7.49
CA GLY A 13 -0.79 5.49 7.50
C GLY A 13 -1.29 4.86 6.20
N VAL A 14 -1.31 5.62 5.09
CA VAL A 14 -2.02 5.22 3.87
C VAL A 14 -1.10 5.32 2.66
N GLU A 15 -0.91 4.23 1.93
CA GLU A 15 -0.37 4.26 0.58
C GLU A 15 -1.48 4.71 -0.38
N LEU A 16 -1.45 5.98 -0.79
CA LEU A 16 -2.55 6.54 -1.59
C LEU A 16 -2.62 5.90 -2.97
N TYR A 17 -1.47 5.64 -3.59
CA TYR A 17 -1.42 5.00 -4.90
C TYR A 17 -2.12 3.64 -4.89
N LYS A 18 -1.74 2.77 -3.95
CA LYS A 18 -2.35 1.46 -3.77
C LYS A 18 -3.84 1.54 -3.46
N LYS A 19 -4.27 2.47 -2.59
CA LYS A 19 -5.70 2.69 -2.34
C LYS A 19 -6.47 3.09 -3.59
N PHE A 20 -5.86 3.87 -4.49
CA PHE A 20 -6.52 4.20 -5.76
C PHE A 20 -6.66 2.97 -6.65
N GLU A 21 -5.63 2.12 -6.75
CA GLU A 21 -5.72 0.85 -7.46
C GLU A 21 -6.80 -0.07 -6.87
N ASP A 22 -6.84 -0.20 -5.54
CA ASP A 22 -7.84 -1.00 -4.83
C ASP A 22 -9.26 -0.48 -5.12
N VAL A 23 -9.49 0.84 -5.06
CA VAL A 23 -10.79 1.44 -5.37
C VAL A 23 -11.20 1.20 -6.83
N LEU A 24 -10.27 1.28 -7.78
CA LEU A 24 -10.58 0.97 -9.18
C LEU A 24 -11.01 -0.49 -9.37
N GLY A 25 -10.34 -1.41 -8.67
CA GLY A 25 -10.71 -2.84 -8.64
C GLY A 25 -12.07 -3.08 -8.00
N ASP A 26 -12.35 -2.45 -6.87
CA ASP A 26 -13.65 -2.54 -6.20
C ASP A 26 -14.79 -2.03 -7.08
N LEU A 27 -14.59 -0.90 -7.77
CA LEU A 27 -15.57 -0.36 -8.73
C LEU A 27 -15.80 -1.31 -9.91
N GLU A 28 -14.76 -1.98 -10.39
CA GLU A 28 -14.89 -3.00 -11.44
C GLU A 28 -15.74 -4.19 -10.97
N ASN A 29 -15.48 -4.69 -9.77
CA ASN A 29 -16.25 -5.79 -9.18
C ASN A 29 -17.72 -5.39 -9.02
N ILE A 30 -17.99 -4.19 -8.49
CA ILE A 30 -19.36 -3.67 -8.35
C ILE A 30 -20.05 -3.54 -9.72
N GLU A 31 -19.34 -3.05 -10.75
CA GLU A 31 -19.88 -2.98 -12.12
C GLU A 31 -20.31 -4.36 -12.63
N VAL A 32 -19.48 -5.38 -12.42
CA VAL A 32 -19.76 -6.77 -12.83
C VAL A 32 -20.96 -7.32 -12.07
N ASP A 33 -20.98 -7.17 -10.75
CA ASP A 33 -22.07 -7.65 -9.89
C ASP A 33 -23.41 -7.03 -10.30
N LEU A 34 -23.46 -5.71 -10.54
CA LEU A 34 -24.67 -5.03 -10.99
C LEU A 34 -25.14 -5.53 -12.36
N LYS A 35 -24.22 -5.78 -13.30
CA LYS A 35 -24.59 -6.37 -14.61
C LYS A 35 -25.16 -7.77 -14.44
N ASP A 36 -24.63 -8.57 -13.54
CA ASP A 36 -25.11 -9.93 -13.30
C ASP A 36 -26.46 -9.95 -12.59
N ILE A 37 -26.67 -9.06 -11.61
CA ILE A 37 -27.98 -8.82 -10.99
C ILE A 37 -29.00 -8.40 -12.07
N SER A 38 -28.64 -7.46 -12.95
CA SER A 38 -29.53 -7.03 -14.04
C SER A 38 -29.93 -8.19 -14.98
N LYS A 39 -28.99 -9.07 -15.32
CA LYS A 39 -29.28 -10.29 -16.10
C LYS A 39 -30.20 -11.23 -15.34
N GLU A 40 -29.97 -11.43 -14.05
CA GLU A 40 -30.79 -12.32 -13.22
C GLU A 40 -32.22 -11.79 -13.07
N VAL A 41 -32.40 -10.49 -12.81
CA VAL A 41 -33.72 -9.83 -12.80
C VAL A 41 -34.42 -10.04 -14.15
N GLY A 42 -33.71 -9.89 -15.27
CA GLY A 42 -34.26 -10.19 -16.59
C GLY A 42 -34.73 -11.64 -16.76
N ARG A 43 -33.96 -12.60 -16.25
CA ARG A 43 -34.31 -14.03 -16.27
C ARG A 43 -35.52 -14.34 -15.40
N LEU A 44 -35.62 -13.73 -14.22
CA LEU A 44 -36.75 -13.90 -13.32
C LEU A 44 -38.01 -13.26 -13.90
N GLY A 45 -37.89 -12.05 -14.45
CA GLY A 45 -38.99 -11.34 -15.12
C GLY A 45 -39.60 -12.16 -16.26
N GLY A 46 -38.80 -12.90 -17.03
CA GLY A 46 -39.29 -13.79 -18.09
C GLY A 46 -40.14 -14.98 -17.62
N LYS A 47 -40.28 -15.19 -16.30
CA LYS A 47 -41.08 -16.27 -15.69
C LYS A 47 -42.28 -15.74 -14.88
N ILE A 48 -42.54 -14.43 -14.94
CA ILE A 48 -43.63 -13.79 -14.20
C ILE A 48 -44.82 -13.59 -15.15
N ASP A 49 -45.96 -14.19 -14.77
CA ASP A 49 -47.22 -14.07 -15.52
C ASP A 49 -48.04 -12.84 -15.08
N ASP A 50 -47.72 -12.28 -13.91
CA ASP A 50 -48.35 -11.08 -13.35
C ASP A 50 -47.77 -9.81 -14.01
N GLN A 51 -48.63 -9.04 -14.68
CA GLN A 51 -48.21 -7.92 -15.52
C GLN A 51 -47.57 -6.77 -14.72
N ASP A 52 -48.09 -6.46 -13.52
CA ASP A 52 -47.57 -5.39 -12.67
C ASP A 52 -46.18 -5.77 -12.11
N ARG A 53 -46.03 -7.04 -11.72
CA ARG A 53 -44.73 -7.58 -11.28
C ARG A 53 -43.72 -7.65 -12.42
N LEU A 54 -44.17 -7.96 -13.64
CA LEU A 54 -43.31 -7.96 -14.83
C LEU A 54 -42.80 -6.56 -15.16
N GLU A 55 -43.66 -5.54 -15.07
CA GLU A 55 -43.28 -4.14 -15.27
C GLU A 55 -42.25 -3.71 -14.21
N THR A 56 -42.52 -4.01 -12.94
CA THR A 56 -41.57 -3.73 -11.84
C THR A 56 -40.21 -4.43 -12.08
N ALA A 57 -40.21 -5.68 -12.55
CA ALA A 57 -38.96 -6.39 -12.87
C ALA A 57 -38.20 -5.73 -14.04
N ARG A 58 -38.90 -5.17 -15.04
CA ARG A 58 -38.27 -4.42 -16.14
C ARG A 58 -37.64 -3.12 -15.64
N GLU A 59 -38.33 -2.38 -14.78
CA GLU A 59 -37.81 -1.16 -14.16
C GLU A 59 -36.58 -1.46 -13.30
N MET A 60 -36.64 -2.49 -12.43
CA MET A 60 -35.49 -2.92 -11.63
C MET A 60 -34.30 -3.30 -12.51
N ARG A 61 -34.53 -4.05 -13.59
CA ARG A 61 -33.48 -4.42 -14.54
C ARG A 61 -32.83 -3.20 -15.17
N ALA A 62 -33.63 -2.24 -15.62
CA ALA A 62 -33.17 -1.02 -16.26
C ALA A 62 -32.37 -0.16 -15.26
N ALA A 63 -32.90 0.07 -14.07
CA ALA A 63 -32.23 0.83 -13.01
C ALA A 63 -30.89 0.18 -12.61
N THR A 64 -30.86 -1.15 -12.44
CA THR A 64 -29.62 -1.87 -12.09
C THR A 64 -28.58 -1.76 -13.20
N TYR A 65 -28.99 -1.88 -14.47
CA TYR A 65 -28.09 -1.72 -15.61
C TYR A 65 -27.56 -0.29 -15.72
N GLU A 66 -28.41 0.71 -15.49
CA GLU A 66 -28.02 2.11 -15.46
C GLU A 66 -27.01 2.40 -14.33
N SER A 67 -27.24 1.87 -13.13
CA SER A 67 -26.26 1.95 -12.04
C SER A 67 -24.93 1.32 -12.41
N ALA A 68 -24.93 0.16 -13.08
CA ALA A 68 -23.69 -0.45 -13.56
C ALA A 68 -22.93 0.46 -14.54
N GLN A 69 -23.66 1.14 -15.45
CA GLN A 69 -23.05 2.08 -16.38
C GLN A 69 -22.49 3.31 -15.66
N GLN A 70 -23.19 3.85 -14.65
CA GLN A 70 -22.69 4.96 -13.85
C GLN A 70 -21.42 4.58 -13.07
N VAL A 71 -21.37 3.38 -12.47
CA VAL A 71 -20.15 2.88 -11.80
C VAL A 71 -18.99 2.76 -12.80
N ARG A 72 -19.26 2.23 -14.00
CA ARG A 72 -18.27 2.17 -15.07
C ARG A 72 -17.75 3.55 -15.44
N ASP A 73 -18.63 4.52 -15.62
CA ASP A 73 -18.26 5.89 -16.03
C ASP A 73 -17.40 6.56 -14.95
N VAL A 74 -17.75 6.38 -13.67
CA VAL A 74 -16.93 6.84 -12.52
C VAL A 74 -15.56 6.16 -12.53
N ARG A 75 -15.51 4.83 -12.69
CA ARG A 75 -14.24 4.08 -12.77
C ARG A 75 -13.36 4.59 -13.91
N SER A 76 -13.93 4.74 -15.11
CA SER A 76 -13.21 5.25 -16.28
C SER A 76 -12.72 6.68 -16.09
N PHE A 77 -13.51 7.54 -15.43
CA PHE A 77 -13.09 8.88 -15.08
C PHE A 77 -11.90 8.86 -14.11
N LEU A 78 -11.98 8.05 -13.03
CA LEU A 78 -10.88 7.94 -12.07
C LEU A 78 -9.62 7.35 -12.71
N ASP A 79 -9.73 6.26 -13.47
CA ASP A 79 -8.60 5.64 -14.17
C ASP A 79 -7.93 6.62 -15.16
N PHE A 80 -8.72 7.42 -15.90
CA PHE A 80 -8.15 8.48 -16.73
C PHE A 80 -7.33 9.47 -15.91
N TYR A 81 -7.86 9.97 -14.79
CA TYR A 81 -7.15 10.93 -13.95
C TYR A 81 -5.89 10.35 -13.30
N PHE A 82 -5.89 9.08 -12.88
CA PHE A 82 -4.74 8.48 -12.19
C PHE A 82 -3.69 7.92 -13.15
N THR A 83 -4.11 7.29 -14.24
CA THR A 83 -3.21 6.56 -15.14
C THR A 83 -2.73 7.42 -16.31
N GLN A 84 -3.55 8.36 -16.80
CA GLN A 84 -3.19 9.20 -17.95
C GLN A 84 -2.60 10.56 -17.55
N SER A 85 -2.81 11.02 -16.31
CA SER A 85 -2.14 12.21 -15.78
C SER A 85 -0.83 11.83 -15.10
N GLN A 86 0.25 11.82 -15.88
CA GLN A 86 1.60 11.53 -15.37
C GLN A 86 1.99 12.45 -14.19
N GLU A 87 1.58 13.72 -14.23
CA GLU A 87 1.82 14.69 -13.16
C GLU A 87 1.14 14.29 -11.85
N LEU A 88 -0.14 13.90 -11.91
CA LEU A 88 -0.88 13.51 -10.70
C LEU A 88 -0.34 12.21 -10.10
N SER A 89 -0.05 11.21 -10.94
CA SER A 89 0.57 9.96 -10.48
C SER A 89 1.92 10.20 -9.83
N GLN A 90 2.71 11.11 -10.39
CA GLN A 90 4.02 11.46 -9.84
C GLN A 90 3.89 12.13 -8.47
N VAL A 91 2.98 13.11 -8.31
CA VAL A 91 2.76 13.78 -7.02
C VAL A 91 2.31 12.82 -5.94
N ILE A 92 1.44 11.86 -6.27
CA ILE A 92 0.93 10.86 -5.32
C ILE A 92 2.06 9.92 -4.89
N LEU A 93 2.86 9.42 -5.83
CA LEU A 93 3.97 8.52 -5.53
C LEU A 93 5.11 9.24 -4.80
N GLU A 94 5.42 10.49 -5.13
CA GLU A 94 6.36 11.33 -4.38
C GLU A 94 5.91 11.48 -2.93
N ARG A 95 4.63 11.77 -2.73
CA ARG A 95 4.03 11.81 -1.40
C ARG A 95 4.19 10.46 -0.70
N ASP A 96 3.86 9.34 -1.34
CA ASP A 96 4.00 7.99 -0.76
C ASP A 96 5.47 7.64 -0.43
N ALA A 97 6.44 8.15 -1.19
CA ALA A 97 7.86 8.01 -0.86
C ALA A 97 8.25 8.79 0.40
N TYR A 98 7.88 10.07 0.51
CA TYR A 98 8.14 10.88 1.72
C TYR A 98 7.44 10.33 2.96
N MET A 99 6.31 9.69 2.73
CA MET A 99 5.52 9.01 3.72
C MET A 99 6.26 7.82 4.34
N LEU A 100 6.72 6.90 3.49
CA LEU A 100 7.53 5.76 3.92
C LEU A 100 8.83 6.23 4.57
N LEU A 101 9.46 7.28 4.03
CA LEU A 101 10.65 7.90 4.62
C LEU A 101 10.40 8.39 6.06
N TYR A 102 9.28 9.08 6.29
CA TYR A 102 8.90 9.52 7.63
C TYR A 102 8.66 8.34 8.58
N GLN A 103 7.98 7.30 8.11
CA GLN A 103 7.70 6.10 8.89
C GLN A 103 9.00 5.36 9.29
N ILE A 104 9.94 5.24 8.36
CA ILE A 104 11.29 4.71 8.62
C ILE A 104 12.00 5.53 9.70
N PHE A 105 12.00 6.87 9.59
CA PHE A 105 12.63 7.74 10.60
C PHE A 105 11.94 7.71 11.97
N LYS A 106 10.66 7.34 12.01
CA LYS A 106 9.84 7.24 13.23
C LYS A 106 9.71 5.82 13.75
N TRP A 107 10.40 4.86 13.15
CA TRP A 107 10.39 3.47 13.61
C TRP A 107 10.72 3.40 15.10
N ASP A 108 9.88 2.69 15.84
CA ASP A 108 9.85 2.67 17.30
C ASP A 108 10.69 1.54 17.91
N MET A 109 11.47 0.86 17.07
CA MET A 109 12.33 -0.29 17.39
C MET A 109 11.57 -1.53 17.86
N ASN A 110 10.28 -1.67 17.52
CA ASN A 110 9.51 -2.82 17.99
C ASN A 110 9.85 -4.13 17.25
N ASP A 111 9.75 -4.13 15.92
CA ASP A 111 10.13 -5.27 15.07
C ASP A 111 10.90 -4.77 13.85
N VAL A 112 12.08 -5.33 13.60
CA VAL A 112 12.93 -4.96 12.47
C VAL A 112 12.37 -5.44 11.12
N ARG A 113 11.47 -6.43 11.12
CA ARG A 113 10.77 -6.92 9.92
C ARG A 113 9.87 -5.85 9.31
N ASP A 114 9.23 -5.04 10.15
CA ASP A 114 8.40 -3.92 9.71
C ASP A 114 9.28 -2.86 9.03
N LEU A 115 10.40 -2.50 9.67
CA LEU A 115 11.38 -1.57 9.11
C LEU A 115 11.90 -2.06 7.75
N ARG A 116 12.24 -3.34 7.64
CA ARG A 116 12.64 -3.95 6.36
C ARG A 116 11.55 -3.83 5.30
N GLY A 117 10.30 -4.09 5.67
CA GLY A 117 9.14 -3.94 4.80
C GLY A 117 9.06 -2.52 4.24
N TRP A 118 9.10 -1.52 5.11
CA TRP A 118 9.02 -0.11 4.71
C TRP A 118 10.19 0.33 3.84
N ILE A 119 11.42 -0.12 4.12
CA ILE A 119 12.59 0.18 3.28
C ILE A 119 12.43 -0.43 1.88
N ARG A 120 11.95 -1.67 1.78
CA ARG A 120 11.70 -2.33 0.49
C ARG A 120 10.66 -1.56 -0.31
N ASP A 121 9.56 -1.18 0.33
CA ASP A 121 8.45 -0.50 -0.32
C ASP A 121 8.87 0.92 -0.73
N PHE A 122 9.66 1.61 0.11
CA PHE A 122 10.29 2.90 -0.21
C PHE A 122 11.17 2.82 -1.45
N ASN A 123 12.07 1.83 -1.50
CA ASN A 123 12.94 1.60 -2.65
C ASN A 123 12.15 1.34 -3.93
N HIS A 124 11.04 0.59 -3.82
CA HIS A 124 10.14 0.34 -4.94
C HIS A 124 9.51 1.64 -5.45
N VAL A 125 8.90 2.44 -4.57
CA VAL A 125 8.26 3.71 -4.95
C VAL A 125 9.27 4.68 -5.57
N CYS A 126 10.45 4.87 -4.95
CA CYS A 126 11.50 5.71 -5.50
C CYS A 126 11.91 5.27 -6.92
N LYS A 127 12.08 3.98 -7.15
CA LYS A 127 12.41 3.45 -8.48
C LYS A 127 11.31 3.76 -9.50
N THR A 128 10.04 3.64 -9.10
CA THR A 128 8.88 3.94 -9.96
C THR A 128 8.85 5.40 -10.41
N ILE A 129 9.20 6.34 -9.53
CA ILE A 129 9.26 7.78 -9.85
C ILE A 129 10.63 8.25 -10.38
N GLY A 130 11.59 7.34 -10.57
CA GLY A 130 12.93 7.66 -11.09
C GLY A 130 13.85 8.35 -10.09
N TYR A 131 13.56 8.26 -8.79
CA TYR A 131 14.40 8.77 -7.72
C TYR A 131 15.44 7.72 -7.29
N ARG A 132 16.58 8.19 -6.77
CA ARG A 132 17.57 7.34 -6.12
C ARG A 132 17.28 7.32 -4.61
N PRO A 133 16.95 6.16 -4.01
CA PRO A 133 16.64 6.08 -2.57
C PRO A 133 17.74 6.68 -1.68
N GLU A 134 19.00 6.55 -2.08
CA GLU A 134 20.18 6.99 -1.32
C GLU A 134 20.29 8.52 -1.21
N ASP A 135 19.64 9.26 -2.12
CA ASP A 135 19.59 10.73 -2.06
C ASP A 135 18.64 11.22 -0.95
N LEU A 136 17.70 10.37 -0.52
CA LEU A 136 16.64 10.69 0.45
C LEU A 136 16.83 10.00 1.80
N LEU A 137 17.34 8.76 1.80
CA LEU A 137 17.53 7.94 2.98
C LEU A 137 19.00 7.55 3.14
N ASN A 138 19.60 8.01 4.24
CA ASN A 138 20.94 7.57 4.63
C ASN A 138 20.85 6.32 5.51
N MET A 139 21.15 5.17 4.92
CA MET A 139 21.03 3.87 5.61
C MET A 139 21.98 3.70 6.81
N ASN A 140 23.10 4.44 6.84
CA ASN A 140 24.01 4.43 7.99
C ASN A 140 23.45 5.20 9.20
N ARG A 141 22.29 5.85 9.06
CA ARG A 141 21.62 6.65 10.09
C ARG A 141 20.13 6.29 10.19
N LEU A 142 19.79 5.03 9.95
CA LEU A 142 18.42 4.53 10.04
C LEU A 142 17.83 4.66 11.44
N THR A 143 18.66 4.49 12.47
CA THR A 143 18.21 4.44 13.86
C THR A 143 18.78 5.58 14.68
N VAL A 144 17.99 6.05 15.65
CA VAL A 144 18.42 7.05 16.65
C VAL A 144 19.37 6.40 17.67
N ASN A 145 19.20 5.11 17.92
CA ASN A 145 20.05 4.35 18.83
C ASN A 145 21.24 3.75 18.07
N PRO A 146 22.47 3.96 18.56
CA PRO A 146 23.65 3.42 17.91
C PRO A 146 23.64 1.89 17.94
N VAL A 147 24.00 1.28 16.81
CA VAL A 147 24.28 -0.15 16.71
C VAL A 147 25.42 -0.51 17.69
N PRO A 148 25.31 -1.62 18.44
CA PRO A 148 26.35 -2.03 19.39
C PRO A 148 27.73 -2.18 18.72
N GLU A 149 28.76 -1.54 19.28
CA GLU A 149 30.11 -1.44 18.66
C GLU A 149 30.74 -2.80 18.33
N ASP A 150 30.40 -3.84 19.09
CA ASP A 150 30.90 -5.20 18.92
C ASP A 150 30.40 -5.88 17.63
N VAL A 151 29.26 -5.44 17.09
CA VAL A 151 28.70 -5.96 15.83
C VAL A 151 28.75 -4.97 14.66
N VAL A 152 29.27 -3.75 14.86
CA VAL A 152 29.40 -2.71 13.81
C VAL A 152 30.25 -3.16 12.61
N ARG A 153 31.16 -4.14 12.80
CA ARG A 153 31.95 -4.71 11.70
C ARG A 153 31.14 -5.63 10.80
N TYR A 154 30.03 -6.17 11.29
CA TYR A 154 29.01 -6.80 10.48
C TYR A 154 28.12 -5.69 9.92
N PRO A 155 27.66 -5.75 8.66
CA PRO A 155 26.81 -4.71 8.07
C PRO A 155 25.43 -4.70 8.75
N VAL A 156 25.36 -4.16 9.96
CA VAL A 156 24.18 -4.01 10.81
C VAL A 156 23.76 -2.55 10.81
N TYR A 157 22.48 -2.30 10.57
CA TYR A 157 21.95 -0.95 10.36
C TYR A 157 20.92 -0.54 11.41
N ALA A 158 20.21 -1.51 11.95
CA ALA A 158 19.21 -1.32 12.98
C ALA A 158 19.14 -2.54 13.89
N VAL A 159 18.76 -2.34 15.14
CA VAL A 159 18.50 -3.40 16.12
C VAL A 159 17.17 -3.08 16.80
N ASP A 160 16.30 -4.07 16.91
CA ASP A 160 15.02 -3.94 17.61
C ASP A 160 15.12 -4.29 19.10
N LYS A 161 14.01 -4.12 19.83
CA LYS A 161 13.92 -4.40 21.28
C LYS A 161 14.08 -5.89 21.63
N HIS A 162 14.04 -6.77 20.64
CA HIS A 162 14.13 -8.22 20.78
C HIS A 162 15.50 -8.75 20.28
N ASP A 163 16.49 -7.85 20.16
CA ASP A 163 17.85 -8.15 19.72
C ASP A 163 17.94 -8.72 18.29
N TYR A 164 16.94 -8.49 17.45
CA TYR A 164 17.02 -8.76 16.01
C TYR A 164 17.57 -7.57 15.25
N CYS A 165 18.49 -7.87 14.34
CA CYS A 165 19.22 -6.90 13.55
C CYS A 165 18.72 -6.89 12.10
N LEU A 166 18.58 -5.69 11.53
CA LEU A 166 18.55 -5.51 10.08
C LEU A 166 19.98 -5.45 9.58
N CYS A 167 20.36 -6.39 8.74
CA CYS A 167 21.73 -6.54 8.27
C CYS A 167 21.82 -6.95 6.80
N GLY A 168 23.04 -7.29 6.37
CA GLY A 168 23.32 -7.72 5.01
C GLY A 168 23.60 -6.56 4.06
N LYS A 169 24.31 -6.82 2.96
CA LYS A 169 24.77 -5.74 2.06
C LYS A 169 23.64 -4.92 1.44
N ASN A 170 22.44 -5.49 1.35
CA ASN A 170 21.27 -4.88 0.72
C ASN A 170 20.14 -4.59 1.72
N TYR A 171 20.42 -4.61 3.03
CA TYR A 171 19.43 -4.27 4.06
C TYR A 171 18.19 -5.19 4.05
N ASP A 172 18.39 -6.47 3.73
CA ASP A 172 17.33 -7.47 3.49
C ASP A 172 17.39 -8.65 4.48
N ASP A 173 18.51 -8.83 5.15
CA ASP A 173 18.72 -9.92 6.11
C ASP A 173 18.25 -9.53 7.51
N ILE A 174 17.70 -10.52 8.21
CA ILE A 174 17.28 -10.39 9.60
C ILE A 174 17.93 -11.51 10.39
N MET A 175 18.76 -11.15 11.36
CA MET A 175 19.49 -12.09 12.19
C MET A 175 19.44 -11.66 13.65
N HIS A 176 19.45 -12.62 14.57
CA HIS A 176 19.60 -12.30 15.98
C HIS A 176 21.04 -11.87 16.28
N ILE A 177 21.24 -10.93 17.21
CA ILE A 177 22.58 -10.40 17.51
C ILE A 177 23.59 -11.49 17.94
N SER A 178 23.12 -12.57 18.56
CA SER A 178 23.98 -13.71 18.93
C SER A 178 24.50 -14.45 17.70
N GLU A 179 23.66 -14.66 16.69
CA GLU A 179 24.04 -15.34 15.44
C GLU A 179 25.08 -14.51 14.68
N ILE A 180 24.94 -13.19 14.68
CA ILE A 180 25.93 -12.28 14.10
C ILE A 180 27.28 -12.40 14.81
N ARG A 181 27.28 -12.46 16.15
CA ARG A 181 28.52 -12.62 16.93
C ARG A 181 29.19 -13.96 16.64
N GLU A 182 28.42 -15.04 16.51
CA GLU A 182 28.93 -16.36 16.12
C GLU A 182 29.55 -16.32 14.72
N GLU A 183 28.85 -15.75 13.72
CA GLU A 183 29.40 -15.61 12.37
C GLU A 183 30.69 -14.78 12.31
N MET A 184 30.79 -13.74 13.15
CA MET A 184 32.00 -12.91 13.22
C MET A 184 33.18 -13.66 13.85
N GLN A 185 32.93 -14.58 14.78
CA GLN A 185 33.95 -15.44 15.37
C GLN A 185 34.41 -16.51 14.38
N ASP A 186 33.48 -17.11 13.63
CA ASP A 186 33.80 -18.13 12.63
C ASP A 186 34.54 -17.57 11.40
N LYS A 187 34.37 -16.28 11.12
CA LYS A 187 35.04 -15.56 10.00
C LYS A 187 36.34 -14.83 10.41
N SER A 188 36.73 -14.87 11.69
CA SER A 188 37.99 -14.28 12.22
C SER A 188 39.14 -15.30 12.22
#